data_AF-A0A7C3GS77-F1
#
_entry.id   AF-A0A7C3GS77-F1
#
_cell.length_a   1.000
_cell.length_b   1.000
_cell.length_c   1.000
_cell.angle_alpha   90.00
_cell.angle_beta   90.00
_cell.angle_gamma   90.00
#
_symmetry.space_group_name_H-M   'P 1'
#
loop_
_entity.id
_entity.type
_entity.pdbx_description
1 polymer ?
#
loop_
_entity_poly.entity_id
_entity_poly.type
_entity_poly.pdbx_seq_one_letter_code
_entity_poly.pdbx_strand_id
1 'polypeptide(L)'
;MDNFKKIKFPQYSQKIILALGAESAGNFSVYKNGEIYTSGNFGDLLNKNNFVKFQEKVLSFLKTNKLKPQIILTDLHPEMKTTSWGETLAKKLKAKHIKIQHHHAHIFSQIQSRQPFLKSNDIYGVALDGTGYGLDGKIWGGEIFKFINTKSFNLKQKNKISQAQIRENADYIPQRIGHLENQTMLGGDLAIREPARVLIAILNKFLNKNTTYSYISQFYSKNQFELLYNQLQQKFNCQETSSTGRILDAVAVLLGFAKNERLYKHQAADLLEKNSAQPYLNLKPKINKITNNSRVSSVTSDVIYELSTTHLFKYLIKNLHRNKHRLAATAQLYIAQGLYRIIKRHSLQKEPSIILSGGISDNKIISDYFQSQEILANKKTGIARGDAGLSYGQIVCFLQKPISKLVFCK
;
A
#
# COMPACT_ATOMS: atom_id res chain seq x y z
N MET A 1 -3.82 33.63 -1.71
CA MET A 1 -2.59 32.93 -1.28
C MET A 1 -2.88 31.45 -1.28
N ASP A 2 -2.18 30.66 -2.09
CA ASP A 2 -2.41 29.22 -2.11
C ASP A 2 -1.94 28.56 -0.83
N ASN A 3 -2.81 27.74 -0.22
CA ASN A 3 -2.56 27.04 1.03
C ASN A 3 -1.60 25.86 0.81
N PHE A 4 -0.31 26.14 0.62
CA PHE A 4 0.73 25.12 0.69
C PHE A 4 1.03 24.80 2.15
N LYS A 5 1.00 23.52 2.49
CA LYS A 5 1.44 23.07 3.81
C LYS A 5 2.96 23.04 3.83
N LYS A 6 3.58 23.81 4.72
CA LYS A 6 5.03 23.90 4.89
C LYS A 6 5.47 23.04 6.09
N ILE A 7 6.43 22.14 5.87
CA ILE A 7 6.90 21.20 6.89
C ILE A 7 8.42 21.27 6.98
N LYS A 8 8.95 21.57 8.17
CA LYS A 8 10.40 21.55 8.42
C LYS A 8 10.90 20.10 8.42
N PHE A 9 12.00 19.86 7.71
CA PHE A 9 12.68 18.58 7.58
C PHE A 9 14.19 18.76 7.71
N PRO A 10 14.97 17.79 8.22
CA PRO A 10 16.41 17.96 8.31
C PRO A 10 17.00 18.15 6.92
N GLN A 11 18.01 19.02 6.82
CA GLN A 11 18.64 19.33 5.54
C GLN A 11 19.55 18.17 5.10
N TYR A 12 18.94 17.17 4.45
CA TYR A 12 19.65 16.01 3.92
C TYR A 12 20.22 16.23 2.51
N SER A 13 19.75 17.28 1.83
CA SER A 13 20.13 17.59 0.45
C SER A 13 20.10 19.10 0.21
N GLN A 14 21.02 19.59 -0.62
CA GLN A 14 20.99 20.94 -1.20
C GLN A 14 20.19 21.00 -2.52
N LYS A 15 19.82 19.84 -3.06
CA LYS A 15 19.07 19.76 -4.33
C LYS A 15 17.59 20.11 -4.12
N ILE A 16 17.01 20.82 -5.07
CA ILE A 16 15.57 21.01 -5.17
C ILE A 16 14.95 19.73 -5.75
N ILE A 17 13.95 19.20 -5.06
CA ILE A 17 13.30 17.92 -5.41
C ILE A 17 11.80 18.19 -5.59
N LEU A 18 11.24 17.77 -6.71
CA LEU A 18 9.81 17.77 -6.98
C LEU A 18 9.28 16.34 -6.90
N ALA A 19 8.17 16.12 -6.23
CA ALA A 19 7.47 14.84 -6.18
C ALA A 19 6.03 14.99 -6.67
N LEU A 20 5.60 14.12 -7.57
CA LEU A 20 4.31 14.26 -8.27
C LEU A 20 3.18 13.39 -7.70
N GLY A 21 3.46 12.55 -6.71
CA GLY A 21 2.45 11.75 -6.02
C GLY A 21 1.79 10.68 -6.90
N ALA A 22 0.61 10.24 -6.48
CA ALA A 22 -0.26 9.31 -7.21
C ALA A 22 -1.24 10.06 -8.12
N GLU A 23 -1.85 9.35 -9.06
CA GLU A 23 -2.92 9.89 -9.89
C GLU A 23 -4.30 9.85 -9.21
N SER A 24 -4.57 8.88 -8.33
CA SER A 24 -5.91 8.70 -7.74
C SER A 24 -6.30 9.78 -6.72
N ALA A 25 -5.31 10.47 -6.14
CA ALA A 25 -5.49 11.62 -5.26
C ALA A 25 -4.36 12.63 -5.50
N GLY A 26 -4.50 13.42 -6.57
CA GLY A 26 -3.48 14.30 -7.08
C GLY A 26 -2.99 15.32 -6.07
N ASN A 27 -1.70 15.27 -5.76
CA ASN A 27 -1.00 16.26 -4.95
C ASN A 27 0.48 16.23 -5.33
N PHE A 28 1.17 17.36 -5.18
CA PHE A 28 2.62 17.41 -5.39
C PHE A 28 3.31 18.00 -4.18
N SER A 29 4.58 17.66 -4.02
CA SER A 29 5.43 18.23 -2.98
C SER A 29 6.75 18.71 -3.56
N VAL A 30 7.32 19.75 -2.96
CA VAL A 30 8.63 20.28 -3.31
C VAL A 30 9.49 20.36 -2.06
N TYR A 31 10.72 19.84 -2.12
CA TYR A 31 11.72 20.01 -1.08
C TYR A 31 12.75 21.06 -1.48
N LYS A 32 13.05 21.97 -0.55
CA LYS A 32 14.10 22.99 -0.66
C LYS A 32 14.63 23.33 0.73
N ASN A 33 15.95 23.29 0.92
CA ASN A 33 16.65 23.80 2.11
C ASN A 33 16.05 23.34 3.45
N GLY A 34 15.75 22.05 3.61
CA GLY A 34 15.15 21.53 4.85
C GLY A 34 13.66 21.85 5.02
N GLU A 35 12.96 22.19 3.93
CA GLU A 35 11.52 22.47 3.96
C GLU A 35 10.83 21.68 2.86
N ILE A 36 9.71 21.04 3.20
CA ILE A 36 8.82 20.36 2.25
C ILE A 36 7.53 21.17 2.15
N TYR A 37 7.19 21.58 0.93
CA TYR A 37 5.94 22.26 0.59
C TYR A 37 5.02 21.27 -0.09
N THR A 38 3.85 21.02 0.48
CA THR A 38 2.85 20.10 -0.09
C THR A 38 1.64 20.88 -0.55
N SER A 39 1.17 20.60 -1.77
CA SER A 39 -0.01 21.24 -2.35
C SER A 39 -1.31 20.77 -1.68
N GLY A 40 -2.41 21.46 -2.00
CA GLY A 40 -3.76 20.90 -1.79
C GLY A 40 -4.04 19.70 -2.71
N ASN A 41 -5.21 19.09 -2.52
CA ASN A 41 -5.70 17.96 -3.31
C ASN A 41 -6.35 18.45 -4.62
N PHE A 42 -5.97 17.83 -5.74
CA PHE A 42 -6.52 18.07 -7.07
C PHE A 42 -7.58 17.04 -7.49
N GLY A 43 -7.91 16.09 -6.60
CA GLY A 43 -8.82 14.99 -6.89
C GLY A 43 -8.19 13.93 -7.78
N ASP A 44 -9.02 13.15 -8.45
CA ASP A 44 -8.57 12.11 -9.37
C ASP A 44 -8.00 12.73 -10.66
N LEU A 45 -6.71 12.50 -10.92
CA LEU A 45 -5.98 13.00 -12.08
C LEU A 45 -6.25 12.18 -13.35
N LEU A 46 -7.01 11.08 -13.27
CA LEU A 46 -7.57 10.45 -14.47
C LEU A 46 -8.57 11.39 -15.15
N ASN A 47 -9.26 12.25 -14.39
CA ASN A 47 -10.04 13.35 -14.94
C ASN A 47 -9.12 14.40 -15.60
N LYS A 48 -9.34 14.63 -16.90
CA LYS A 48 -8.51 15.54 -17.71
C LYS A 48 -8.44 16.96 -17.14
N ASN A 49 -9.55 17.50 -16.63
CA ASN A 49 -9.59 18.87 -16.09
C ASN A 49 -8.78 18.97 -14.79
N ASN A 50 -8.85 17.95 -13.94
CA ASN A 50 -8.04 17.89 -12.72
C ASN A 50 -6.54 17.82 -13.05
N PHE A 51 -6.17 17.02 -14.06
CA PHE A 51 -4.78 16.89 -14.47
C PHE A 51 -4.20 18.17 -15.06
N VAL A 52 -4.95 18.89 -15.91
CA VAL A 52 -4.51 20.19 -16.43
C VAL A 52 -4.28 21.19 -15.30
N LYS A 53 -5.23 21.33 -14.37
CA LYS A 53 -5.10 22.20 -13.19
C LYS A 53 -3.88 21.82 -12.33
N PHE A 54 -3.64 20.53 -12.16
CA PHE A 54 -2.47 20.01 -11.44
C PHE A 54 -1.15 20.43 -12.14
N GLN A 55 -1.05 20.22 -13.45
CA GLN A 55 0.14 20.59 -14.24
C GLN A 55 0.40 22.10 -14.20
N GLU A 56 -0.64 22.91 -14.40
CA GLU A 56 -0.57 24.36 -14.30
C GLU A 56 -0.09 24.81 -12.93
N LYS A 57 -0.61 24.19 -11.84
CA LYS A 57 -0.18 24.54 -10.49
C LYS A 57 1.27 24.21 -10.24
N VAL A 58 1.73 23.02 -10.63
CA VAL A 58 3.13 22.63 -10.48
C VAL A 58 4.04 23.63 -11.20
N LEU A 59 3.77 23.91 -12.48
CA LEU A 59 4.59 24.83 -13.28
C LEU A 59 4.56 26.26 -12.72
N SER A 60 3.39 26.74 -12.32
CA SER A 60 3.21 28.06 -11.69
C SER A 60 3.97 28.15 -10.37
N PHE A 61 3.89 27.13 -9.51
CA PHE A 61 4.61 27.09 -8.24
C PHE A 61 6.13 27.16 -8.44
N LEU A 62 6.66 26.38 -9.38
CA LEU A 62 8.10 26.40 -9.71
C LEU A 62 8.53 27.77 -10.25
N LYS A 63 7.75 28.37 -11.16
CA LYS A 63 8.05 29.67 -11.77
C LYS A 63 8.04 30.79 -10.72
N THR A 64 6.95 30.90 -9.96
CA THR A 64 6.76 31.97 -8.96
C THR A 64 7.84 31.92 -7.87
N ASN A 65 8.25 30.73 -7.45
CA ASN A 65 9.28 30.56 -6.43
C ASN A 65 10.72 30.49 -7.00
N LYS A 66 10.89 30.71 -8.32
CA LYS A 66 12.17 30.62 -9.04
C LYS A 66 12.92 29.32 -8.77
N LEU A 67 12.20 28.20 -8.74
CA LEU A 67 12.74 26.88 -8.43
C LEU A 67 13.10 26.13 -9.70
N LYS A 68 14.28 25.51 -9.71
CA LYS A 68 14.73 24.59 -10.76
C LYS A 68 14.98 23.22 -10.14
N PRO A 69 13.97 22.31 -10.12
CA PRO A 69 14.15 20.97 -9.59
C PRO A 69 15.29 20.26 -10.30
N GLN A 70 16.20 19.68 -9.53
CA GLN A 70 17.29 18.84 -10.05
C GLN A 70 16.89 17.36 -10.04
N ILE A 71 15.83 17.03 -9.31
CA ILE A 71 15.29 15.68 -9.16
C ILE A 71 13.77 15.76 -9.25
N ILE A 72 13.17 14.85 -10.03
CA ILE A 72 11.73 14.65 -10.12
C ILE A 72 11.40 13.21 -9.69
N LEU A 73 10.54 13.10 -8.69
CA LEU A 73 10.06 11.84 -8.12
C LEU A 73 8.65 11.53 -8.63
N THR A 74 8.42 10.29 -9.02
CA THR A 74 7.09 9.78 -9.40
C THR A 74 6.83 8.43 -8.74
N ASP A 75 5.61 7.92 -8.88
CA ASP A 75 5.34 6.52 -8.56
C ASP A 75 6.14 5.58 -9.47
N LEU A 76 6.27 4.32 -9.03
CA LEU A 76 6.91 3.26 -9.80
C LEU A 76 6.03 2.77 -10.94
N HIS A 77 4.70 2.89 -10.82
CA HIS A 77 3.77 2.47 -11.85
C HIS A 77 4.08 3.17 -13.19
N PRO A 78 4.43 2.42 -14.25
CA PRO A 78 4.92 3.02 -15.49
C PRO A 78 3.84 3.78 -16.26
N GLU A 79 2.58 3.34 -16.17
CA GLU A 79 1.48 3.91 -16.96
C GLU A 79 0.73 5.06 -16.27
N MET A 80 1.08 5.44 -15.03
CA MET A 80 0.41 6.56 -14.36
C MET A 80 0.66 7.87 -15.11
N LYS A 81 -0.37 8.72 -15.22
CA LYS A 81 -0.27 10.03 -15.88
C LYS A 81 0.80 10.92 -15.23
N THR A 82 0.94 10.85 -13.90
CA THR A 82 1.97 11.58 -13.16
C THR A 82 3.38 11.06 -13.47
N THR A 83 3.54 9.75 -13.69
CA THR A 83 4.82 9.13 -14.08
C THR A 83 5.24 9.55 -15.49
N SER A 84 4.35 9.39 -16.47
CA SER A 84 4.61 9.77 -17.87
C SER A 84 4.93 11.26 -18.02
N TRP A 85 4.14 12.12 -17.36
CA TRP A 85 4.40 13.56 -17.37
C TRP A 85 5.68 13.93 -16.60
N GLY A 86 5.97 13.26 -15.47
CA GLY A 86 7.19 13.48 -14.69
C GLY A 86 8.47 13.16 -15.49
N GLU A 87 8.45 12.10 -16.29
CA GLU A 87 9.56 11.76 -17.20
C GLU A 87 9.77 12.87 -18.26
N THR A 88 8.69 13.31 -18.89
CA THR A 88 8.71 14.40 -19.88
C THR A 88 9.23 15.70 -19.27
N LEU A 89 8.73 16.04 -18.07
CA LEU A 89 9.14 17.23 -17.34
C LEU A 89 10.61 17.16 -16.92
N ALA A 90 11.10 15.98 -16.53
CA ALA A 90 12.50 15.78 -16.16
C ALA A 90 13.44 16.03 -17.34
N LYS A 91 13.10 15.50 -18.53
CA LYS A 91 13.85 15.78 -19.77
C LYS A 91 13.89 17.28 -20.07
N LYS A 92 12.73 17.96 -20.00
CA LYS A 92 12.62 19.40 -20.24
C LYS A 92 13.44 20.25 -19.27
N LEU A 93 13.46 19.88 -17.99
CA LEU A 93 14.18 20.60 -16.94
C LEU A 93 15.64 20.15 -16.76
N LYS A 94 16.12 19.18 -17.55
CA LYS A 94 17.42 18.52 -17.37
C LYS A 94 17.61 17.99 -15.94
N ALA A 95 16.52 17.50 -15.35
CA ALA A 95 16.48 16.93 -14.01
C ALA A 95 16.61 15.41 -14.06
N LYS A 96 17.09 14.81 -12.97
CA LYS A 96 17.08 13.35 -12.83
C LYS A 96 15.67 12.86 -12.51
N HIS A 97 15.10 12.00 -13.35
CA HIS A 97 13.84 11.31 -13.06
C HIS A 97 14.11 10.06 -12.22
N ILE A 98 13.27 9.86 -11.22
CA ILE A 98 13.45 8.85 -10.19
C ILE A 98 12.07 8.31 -9.80
N LYS A 99 11.85 7.01 -9.98
CA LYS A 99 10.62 6.33 -9.57
C LYS A 99 10.71 5.90 -8.09
N ILE A 100 9.61 5.94 -7.35
CA ILE A 100 9.54 5.50 -5.95
C ILE A 100 8.43 4.47 -5.82
N GLN A 101 8.71 3.34 -5.15
CA GLN A 101 7.68 2.33 -4.90
C GLN A 101 6.55 2.88 -4.00
N HIS A 102 5.32 2.63 -4.43
CA HIS A 102 4.08 3.17 -3.88
C HIS A 102 3.93 2.96 -2.35
N HIS A 103 4.04 1.72 -1.89
CA HIS A 103 3.87 1.36 -0.49
C HIS A 103 5.00 1.90 0.40
N HIS A 104 6.23 1.98 -0.11
CA HIS A 104 7.33 2.65 0.58
C HIS A 104 7.00 4.13 0.76
N ALA A 105 6.52 4.81 -0.29
CA ALA A 105 6.10 6.20 -0.17
C ALA A 105 4.97 6.37 0.86
N HIS A 106 3.98 5.47 0.92
CA HIS A 106 2.98 5.50 2.00
C HIS A 106 3.62 5.41 3.38
N ILE A 107 4.51 4.45 3.61
CA ILE A 107 5.13 4.25 4.93
C ILE A 107 5.93 5.50 5.31
N PHE A 108 6.76 6.02 4.40
CA PHE A 108 7.54 7.22 4.64
C PHE A 108 6.69 8.50 4.73
N SER A 109 5.45 8.52 4.22
CA SER A 109 4.56 9.69 4.39
C SER A 109 4.18 9.93 5.84
N GLN A 110 4.26 8.89 6.67
CA GLN A 110 3.93 8.93 8.09
C GLN A 110 5.15 9.18 8.99
N ILE A 111 6.31 9.45 8.38
CA ILE A 111 7.54 9.80 9.09
C ILE A 111 7.68 11.32 9.14
N GLN A 112 7.81 11.86 10.35
CA GLN A 112 8.12 13.27 10.55
C GLN A 112 9.61 13.51 10.88
N SER A 113 10.07 14.71 10.56
CA SER A 113 11.44 15.17 10.79
C SER A 113 11.97 15.06 12.22
N ARG A 114 11.07 15.15 13.21
CA ARG A 114 11.41 15.15 14.63
C ARG A 114 11.38 13.76 15.26
N GLN A 115 11.14 12.70 14.48
CA GLN A 115 11.02 11.36 15.04
C GLN A 115 12.39 10.76 15.35
N PRO A 116 12.75 10.54 16.64
CA PRO A 116 14.10 10.17 17.06
C PRO A 116 14.56 8.80 16.55
N PHE A 117 13.62 7.90 16.26
CA PHE A 117 13.89 6.49 15.97
C PHE A 117 14.48 6.25 14.57
N LEU A 118 14.40 7.23 13.65
CA LEU A 118 14.93 7.11 12.28
C LEU A 118 16.45 6.93 12.21
N LYS A 119 17.18 7.06 13.32
CA LYS A 119 18.65 7.01 13.29
C LYS A 119 19.23 5.71 13.83
N SER A 120 18.50 4.94 14.64
CA SER A 120 19.10 3.84 15.42
C SER A 120 18.47 2.46 15.23
N ASN A 121 17.26 2.34 14.67
CA ASN A 121 16.52 1.07 14.64
C ASN A 121 15.98 0.72 13.25
N ASP A 122 15.76 -0.58 13.03
CA ASP A 122 14.94 -1.06 11.92
C ASP A 122 13.51 -0.54 12.05
N ILE A 123 12.85 -0.25 10.92
CA ILE A 123 11.47 0.23 10.87
C ILE A 123 10.60 -0.87 10.25
N TYR A 124 9.44 -1.12 10.84
CA TYR A 124 8.45 -2.03 10.28
C TYR A 124 7.30 -1.21 9.71
N GLY A 125 7.06 -1.31 8.41
CA GLY A 125 5.96 -0.63 7.75
C GLY A 125 4.83 -1.59 7.39
N VAL A 126 3.60 -1.23 7.71
CA VAL A 126 2.37 -1.90 7.27
C VAL A 126 1.69 -0.97 6.28
N ALA A 127 1.55 -1.41 5.04
CA ALA A 127 0.89 -0.65 3.99
C ALA A 127 -0.41 -1.35 3.57
N LEU A 128 -1.54 -0.75 3.96
CA LEU A 128 -2.89 -1.24 3.69
C LEU A 128 -3.56 -0.33 2.67
N ASP A 129 -3.67 -0.78 1.44
CA ASP A 129 -4.20 0.01 0.34
C ASP A 129 -5.16 -0.80 -0.55
N GLY A 130 -5.81 -0.10 -1.48
CA GLY A 130 -6.62 -0.70 -2.52
C GLY A 130 -5.78 -1.30 -3.64
N THR A 131 -4.80 -0.57 -4.16
CA THR A 131 -4.03 -0.97 -5.35
C THR A 131 -2.70 -0.24 -5.39
N GLY A 132 -1.59 -0.96 -5.36
CA GLY A 132 -0.29 -0.40 -5.70
C GLY A 132 0.56 -1.36 -6.51
N TYR A 133 1.43 -0.80 -7.35
CA TYR A 133 2.25 -1.58 -8.27
C TYR A 133 3.33 -2.38 -7.52
N GLY A 134 3.25 -3.71 -7.59
CA GLY A 134 4.20 -4.63 -6.99
C GLY A 134 5.46 -4.80 -7.83
N LEU A 135 6.58 -5.11 -7.16
CA LEU A 135 7.86 -5.38 -7.84
C LEU A 135 7.89 -6.73 -8.58
N ASP A 136 6.91 -7.58 -8.30
CA ASP A 136 6.70 -8.90 -8.91
C ASP A 136 5.62 -8.86 -10.00
N GLY A 137 5.19 -7.67 -10.44
CA GLY A 137 4.12 -7.48 -11.43
C GLY A 137 2.71 -7.73 -10.89
N LYS A 138 2.56 -8.03 -9.59
CA LYS A 138 1.25 -8.22 -8.94
C LYS A 138 0.72 -6.91 -8.37
N ILE A 139 -0.56 -6.91 -8.02
CA ILE A 139 -1.22 -5.78 -7.38
C ILE A 139 -1.08 -5.91 -5.86
N TRP A 140 -0.28 -5.06 -5.24
CA TRP A 140 -0.09 -5.05 -3.79
C TRP A 140 -1.13 -4.15 -3.09
N GLY A 141 -1.25 -4.34 -1.77
CA GLY A 141 -2.12 -3.50 -0.93
C GLY A 141 -2.38 -4.06 0.48
N GLY A 142 -1.61 -5.06 0.91
CA GLY A 142 -1.69 -5.64 2.24
C GLY A 142 -0.32 -6.11 2.66
N GLU A 143 0.64 -5.19 2.61
CA GLU A 143 2.07 -5.49 2.64
C GLU A 143 2.72 -5.16 3.98
N ILE A 144 3.75 -5.93 4.32
CA ILE A 144 4.63 -5.66 5.45
C ILE A 144 6.05 -5.57 4.95
N PHE A 145 6.69 -4.45 5.28
CA PHE A 145 8.08 -4.18 4.98
C PHE A 145 8.89 -4.02 6.26
N LYS A 146 10.12 -4.51 6.21
CA LYS A 146 11.18 -4.18 7.15
C LYS A 146 12.18 -3.28 6.44
N PHE A 147 12.39 -2.08 6.93
CA PHE A 147 13.45 -1.19 6.48
C PHE A 147 14.62 -1.37 7.43
N ILE A 148 15.64 -2.08 6.96
CA ILE A 148 16.83 -2.38 7.75
C ILE A 148 17.73 -1.16 7.76
N ASN A 149 18.08 -0.67 8.95
CA ASN A 149 19.00 0.46 9.10
C ASN A 149 20.43 0.00 8.79
N THR A 150 21.10 0.61 7.80
CA THR A 150 22.44 0.18 7.41
C THR A 150 23.53 0.58 8.40
N LYS A 151 23.25 1.58 9.25
CA LYS A 151 24.17 2.04 10.30
C LYS A 151 24.29 1.05 11.46
N SER A 152 23.35 0.12 11.59
CA SER A 152 23.39 -0.93 12.62
C SER A 152 24.21 -2.17 12.18
N PHE A 153 24.73 -2.22 10.94
CA PHE A 153 25.49 -3.36 10.47
C PHE A 153 26.92 -3.41 11.04
N ASN A 154 27.23 -4.53 11.72
CA ASN A 154 28.61 -4.89 12.06
C ASN A 154 29.42 -5.31 10.81
N LEU A 155 30.76 -5.24 10.89
CA LEU A 155 31.70 -5.58 9.80
C LEU A 155 31.41 -6.93 9.11
N LYS A 156 31.02 -7.98 9.86
CA LYS A 156 30.66 -9.30 9.28
C LYS A 156 29.35 -9.28 8.47
N GLN A 157 28.38 -8.44 8.83
CA GLN A 157 27.11 -8.31 8.11
C GLN A 157 27.29 -7.50 6.82
N LYS A 158 28.23 -6.55 6.82
CA LYS A 158 28.67 -5.86 5.60
C LYS A 158 29.25 -6.81 4.54
N ASN A 159 29.72 -8.00 4.92
CA ASN A 159 30.27 -8.97 3.97
C ASN A 159 29.20 -9.89 3.32
N LYS A 160 28.02 -10.06 3.94
CA LYS A 160 26.91 -10.88 3.41
C LYS A 160 25.97 -10.11 2.48
N ILE A 161 25.81 -8.81 2.73
CA ILE A 161 25.08 -7.91 1.84
C ILE A 161 25.97 -7.67 0.63
N SER A 162 25.45 -7.86 -0.58
CA SER A 162 26.26 -7.75 -1.80
C SER A 162 27.00 -6.40 -1.81
N GLN A 163 28.29 -6.39 -2.18
CA GLN A 163 29.07 -5.14 -2.21
C GLN A 163 28.38 -4.03 -3.04
N ALA A 164 27.53 -4.39 -4.01
CA ALA A 164 26.71 -3.46 -4.77
C ALA A 164 25.68 -2.67 -3.93
N GLN A 165 25.11 -3.28 -2.89
CA GLN A 165 24.11 -2.65 -2.00
C GLN A 165 24.74 -1.69 -0.99
N ILE A 166 26.00 -1.94 -0.58
CA ILE A 166 26.76 -1.07 0.34
C ILE A 166 27.39 0.12 -0.39
N ARG A 167 27.76 -0.04 -1.66
CA ARG A 167 28.38 1.01 -2.49
C ARG A 167 27.52 2.26 -2.69
N GLU A 168 26.23 2.22 -2.33
CA GLU A 168 25.28 3.33 -2.58
C GLU A 168 25.00 4.22 -1.36
N ASN A 169 25.69 4.04 -0.22
CA ASN A 169 25.51 4.87 0.99
C ASN A 169 24.03 5.00 1.43
N ALA A 170 23.28 3.91 1.34
CA ALA A 170 21.87 3.92 1.68
C ALA A 170 21.64 3.92 3.19
N ASP A 171 20.72 4.74 3.75
CA ASP A 171 20.42 4.68 5.19
C ASP A 171 19.50 3.50 5.53
N TYR A 172 18.64 3.09 4.60
CA TYR A 172 17.70 1.98 4.78
C TYR A 172 17.63 1.03 3.59
N ILE A 173 17.50 -0.27 3.88
CA ILE A 173 17.26 -1.33 2.90
C ILE A 173 15.84 -1.86 3.07
N PRO A 174 14.92 -1.65 2.11
CA PRO A 174 13.59 -2.20 2.17
C PRO A 174 13.62 -3.72 1.94
N GLN A 175 12.91 -4.45 2.79
CA GLN A 175 12.63 -5.87 2.62
C GLN A 175 11.14 -6.14 2.80
N ARG A 176 10.48 -6.72 1.79
CA ARG A 176 9.14 -7.30 1.92
C ARG A 176 9.26 -8.56 2.78
N ILE A 177 8.60 -8.56 3.93
CA ILE A 177 8.65 -9.64 4.93
C ILE A 177 7.30 -10.36 5.11
N GLY A 178 6.22 -9.78 4.61
CA GLY A 178 4.94 -10.47 4.55
C GLY A 178 3.88 -9.73 3.79
N HIS A 179 2.78 -10.43 3.51
CA HIS A 179 1.63 -9.88 2.81
C HIS A 179 0.35 -10.68 3.11
N LEU A 180 -0.80 -10.17 2.67
CA LEU A 180 -2.04 -10.96 2.59
C LEU A 180 -1.92 -12.01 1.48
N GLU A 181 -2.56 -13.15 1.66
CA GLU A 181 -2.68 -14.18 0.61
C GLU A 181 -3.17 -13.58 -0.70
N ASN A 182 -2.45 -13.89 -1.79
CA ASN A 182 -2.83 -13.44 -3.12
C ASN A 182 -4.17 -14.05 -3.53
N GLN A 183 -5.09 -13.18 -3.94
CA GLN A 183 -6.39 -13.53 -4.49
C GLN A 183 -6.48 -13.07 -5.94
N THR A 184 -7.30 -13.76 -6.73
CA THR A 184 -7.45 -13.45 -8.15
C THR A 184 -8.52 -12.39 -8.38
N MET A 185 -8.17 -11.35 -9.13
CA MET A 185 -9.09 -10.35 -9.67
C MET A 185 -9.55 -10.78 -11.05
N LEU A 186 -10.83 -11.13 -11.18
CA LEU A 186 -11.44 -11.52 -12.46
C LEU A 186 -11.78 -10.29 -13.30
N GLY A 187 -11.04 -10.04 -14.38
CA GLY A 187 -11.32 -8.95 -15.32
C GLY A 187 -10.73 -7.60 -14.94
N GLY A 188 -9.57 -7.58 -14.27
CA GLY A 188 -8.85 -6.34 -13.93
C GLY A 188 -9.69 -5.35 -13.13
N ASP A 189 -9.81 -4.11 -13.62
CA ASP A 189 -10.54 -3.02 -12.98
C ASP A 189 -12.03 -3.31 -12.75
N LEU A 190 -12.63 -4.22 -13.53
CA LEU A 190 -14.00 -4.67 -13.27
C LEU A 190 -14.11 -5.34 -11.89
N ALA A 191 -13.08 -6.04 -11.42
CA ALA A 191 -13.07 -6.62 -10.07
C ALA A 191 -12.96 -5.57 -8.95
N ILE A 192 -12.54 -4.33 -9.28
CA ILE A 192 -12.58 -3.19 -8.35
C ILE A 192 -13.99 -2.62 -8.29
N ARG A 193 -14.68 -2.53 -9.44
CA ARG A 193 -16.05 -2.02 -9.54
C ARG A 193 -17.09 -3.02 -9.02
N GLU A 194 -16.88 -4.31 -9.23
CA GLU A 194 -17.78 -5.40 -8.88
C GLU A 194 -17.06 -6.39 -7.92
N PRO A 195 -17.10 -6.15 -6.59
CA PRO A 195 -16.30 -6.93 -5.65
C PRO A 195 -16.66 -8.43 -5.60
N ALA A 196 -17.85 -8.82 -6.05
CA ALA A 196 -18.24 -10.23 -6.12
C ALA A 196 -17.29 -11.04 -7.04
N ARG A 197 -16.60 -10.41 -7.99
CA ARG A 197 -15.58 -11.05 -8.83
C ARG A 197 -14.41 -11.61 -8.01
N VAL A 198 -13.93 -10.84 -7.04
CA VAL A 198 -12.89 -11.29 -6.11
C VAL A 198 -13.46 -12.37 -5.17
N LEU A 199 -14.70 -12.19 -4.71
CA LEU A 199 -15.38 -13.19 -3.87
C LEU A 199 -15.50 -14.55 -4.57
N ILE A 200 -15.88 -14.59 -5.86
CA ILE A 200 -15.93 -15.83 -6.66
C ILE A 200 -14.58 -16.54 -6.62
N ALA A 201 -13.48 -15.83 -6.90
CA ALA A 201 -12.16 -16.40 -6.89
C ALA A 201 -11.76 -16.97 -5.52
N ILE A 202 -12.08 -16.26 -4.43
CA ILE A 202 -11.78 -16.70 -3.07
C ILE A 202 -12.58 -17.96 -2.70
N LEU A 203 -13.89 -17.95 -2.95
CA LEU A 203 -14.78 -19.06 -2.59
C LEU A 203 -14.43 -20.32 -3.37
N ASN A 204 -14.07 -20.18 -4.66
CA ASN A 204 -13.70 -21.31 -5.50
C ASN A 204 -12.42 -22.03 -5.07
N LYS A 205 -11.60 -21.43 -4.18
CA LYS A 205 -10.45 -22.12 -3.57
C LYS A 205 -10.85 -23.25 -2.62
N PHE A 206 -12.10 -23.29 -2.14
CA PHE A 206 -12.52 -24.27 -1.13
C PHE A 206 -13.98 -24.73 -1.20
N LEU A 207 -14.78 -24.17 -2.10
CA LEU A 207 -16.14 -24.61 -2.39
C LEU A 207 -16.19 -25.17 -3.82
N ASN A 208 -17.14 -26.08 -4.06
CA ASN A 208 -17.42 -26.50 -5.43
C ASN A 208 -18.17 -25.39 -6.21
N LYS A 209 -18.27 -25.57 -7.52
CA LYS A 209 -18.91 -24.61 -8.45
C LYS A 209 -20.35 -24.24 -8.05
N ASN A 210 -21.19 -25.23 -7.76
CA ASN A 210 -22.62 -25.02 -7.46
C ASN A 210 -22.80 -24.27 -6.12
N THR A 211 -22.02 -24.64 -5.10
CA THR A 211 -22.04 -23.95 -3.81
C THR A 211 -21.51 -22.53 -3.95
N THR A 212 -20.45 -22.31 -4.75
CA THR A 212 -19.97 -20.95 -5.05
C THR A 212 -21.05 -20.10 -5.72
N TYR A 213 -21.77 -20.65 -6.70
CA TYR A 213 -22.88 -19.98 -7.38
C TYR A 213 -23.97 -19.53 -6.39
N SER A 214 -24.34 -20.37 -5.41
CA SER A 214 -25.37 -20.02 -4.43
C SER A 214 -25.07 -18.76 -3.61
N TYR A 215 -23.79 -18.39 -3.44
CA TYR A 215 -23.40 -17.17 -2.72
C TYR A 215 -23.40 -15.91 -3.59
N ILE A 216 -23.44 -16.07 -4.91
CA ILE A 216 -23.33 -14.95 -5.86
C ILE A 216 -24.54 -14.83 -6.79
N SER A 217 -25.52 -15.74 -6.70
CA SER A 217 -26.68 -15.83 -7.60
C SER A 217 -27.55 -14.58 -7.59
N GLN A 218 -27.53 -13.81 -6.50
CA GLN A 218 -28.18 -12.51 -6.39
C GLN A 218 -27.52 -11.41 -7.24
N PHE A 219 -26.27 -11.62 -7.69
CA PHE A 219 -25.50 -10.63 -8.46
C PHE A 219 -25.32 -11.01 -9.92
N TYR A 220 -25.28 -12.32 -10.21
CA TYR A 220 -25.04 -12.82 -11.56
C TYR A 220 -26.03 -13.94 -11.91
N SER A 221 -26.55 -13.88 -13.14
CA SER A 221 -27.27 -15.01 -13.73
C SER A 221 -26.35 -16.23 -13.83
N LYS A 222 -26.94 -17.42 -13.98
CA LYS A 222 -26.16 -18.65 -14.15
C LYS A 222 -25.19 -18.55 -15.32
N ASN A 223 -25.62 -18.00 -16.46
CA ASN A 223 -24.77 -17.81 -17.64
C ASN A 223 -23.62 -16.84 -17.38
N GLN A 224 -23.87 -15.72 -16.68
CA GLN A 224 -22.81 -14.78 -16.30
C GLN A 224 -21.79 -15.42 -15.37
N PHE A 225 -22.25 -16.20 -14.37
CA PHE A 225 -21.35 -16.93 -13.48
C PHE A 225 -20.51 -17.98 -14.23
N GLU A 226 -21.11 -18.73 -15.16
CA GLU A 226 -20.39 -19.70 -16.00
C GLU A 226 -19.23 -19.06 -16.76
N LEU A 227 -19.45 -17.87 -17.32
CA LEU A 227 -18.39 -17.11 -18.00
C LEU A 227 -17.26 -16.71 -17.03
N LEU A 228 -17.60 -16.18 -15.86
CA LEU A 228 -16.61 -15.78 -14.84
C LEU A 228 -15.86 -16.99 -14.27
N TYR A 229 -16.55 -18.12 -14.10
CA TYR A 229 -15.96 -19.37 -13.65
C TYR A 229 -14.97 -19.91 -14.69
N ASN A 230 -15.35 -19.94 -15.96
CA ASN A 230 -14.46 -20.37 -17.04
C ASN A 230 -13.26 -19.43 -17.19
N GLN A 231 -13.47 -18.11 -17.05
CA GLN A 231 -12.39 -17.13 -17.00
C GLN A 231 -11.39 -17.44 -15.88
N LEU A 232 -11.88 -17.78 -14.68
CA LEU A 232 -11.04 -18.18 -13.54
C LEU A 232 -10.23 -19.46 -13.84
N GLN A 233 -10.88 -20.49 -14.39
CA GLN A 233 -10.23 -21.77 -14.69
C GLN A 233 -9.13 -21.63 -15.74
N GLN A 234 -9.39 -20.82 -16.78
CA GLN A 234 -8.43 -20.57 -17.85
C GLN A 234 -7.38 -19.51 -17.49
N LYS A 235 -7.51 -18.85 -16.32
CA LYS A 235 -6.66 -17.74 -15.88
C LYS A 235 -6.60 -16.58 -16.90
N PHE A 236 -7.65 -16.41 -17.69
CA PHE A 236 -7.73 -15.36 -18.70
C PHE A 236 -8.08 -14.03 -18.06
N ASN A 237 -7.28 -12.98 -18.31
CA ASN A 237 -7.45 -11.66 -17.71
C ASN A 237 -7.67 -11.71 -16.17
N CYS A 238 -6.78 -12.46 -15.51
CA CYS A 238 -6.81 -12.74 -14.09
C CYS A 238 -5.52 -12.23 -13.44
N GLN A 239 -5.57 -11.08 -12.78
CA GLN A 239 -4.43 -10.52 -12.04
C GLN A 239 -4.47 -10.97 -10.59
N GLU A 240 -3.30 -11.21 -10.00
CA GLU A 240 -3.20 -11.53 -8.58
C GLU A 240 -3.07 -10.26 -7.74
N THR A 241 -3.72 -10.26 -6.57
CA THR A 241 -3.64 -9.17 -5.62
C THR A 241 -3.54 -9.62 -4.16
N SER A 242 -2.71 -8.93 -3.39
CA SER A 242 -2.65 -9.00 -1.92
C SER A 242 -3.38 -7.81 -1.26
N SER A 243 -4.26 -7.13 -2.00
CA SER A 243 -4.94 -5.91 -1.57
C SER A 243 -5.85 -6.09 -0.36
N THR A 244 -5.61 -5.32 0.70
CA THR A 244 -6.50 -5.26 1.87
C THR A 244 -7.87 -4.72 1.47
N GLY A 245 -7.90 -3.70 0.60
CA GLY A 245 -9.15 -3.14 0.10
C GLY A 245 -10.02 -4.20 -0.59
N ARG A 246 -9.45 -5.00 -1.51
CA ARG A 246 -10.21 -6.05 -2.22
C ARG A 246 -10.73 -7.15 -1.29
N ILE A 247 -9.95 -7.51 -0.27
CA ILE A 247 -10.38 -8.47 0.75
C ILE A 247 -11.56 -7.92 1.54
N LEU A 248 -11.50 -6.68 2.02
CA LEU A 248 -12.60 -6.06 2.76
C LEU A 248 -13.84 -5.86 1.88
N ASP A 249 -13.68 -5.45 0.62
CA ASP A 249 -14.78 -5.32 -0.33
C ASP A 249 -15.51 -6.67 -0.52
N ALA A 250 -14.76 -7.78 -0.66
CA ALA A 250 -15.32 -9.12 -0.77
C ALA A 250 -16.02 -9.60 0.52
N VAL A 251 -15.50 -9.24 1.70
CA VAL A 251 -16.18 -9.51 2.99
C VAL A 251 -17.49 -8.72 3.08
N ALA A 252 -17.49 -7.44 2.67
CA ALA A 252 -18.67 -6.59 2.69
C ALA A 252 -19.81 -7.15 1.82
N VAL A 253 -19.47 -7.61 0.61
CA VAL A 253 -20.43 -8.26 -0.30
C VAL A 253 -20.91 -9.59 0.27
N LEU A 254 -20.01 -10.44 0.79
CA LEU A 254 -20.39 -11.73 1.38
C LEU A 254 -21.38 -11.59 2.54
N LEU A 255 -21.15 -10.61 3.41
CA LEU A 255 -22.03 -10.37 4.56
C LEU A 255 -23.31 -9.61 4.16
N GLY A 256 -23.37 -9.00 2.97
CA GLY A 256 -24.52 -8.26 2.48
C GLY A 256 -24.57 -6.80 2.99
N PHE A 257 -23.43 -6.23 3.38
CA PHE A 257 -23.33 -4.81 3.75
C PHE A 257 -23.03 -3.91 2.54
N ALA A 258 -22.55 -4.49 1.44
CA ALA A 258 -22.30 -3.78 0.18
C ALA A 258 -23.00 -4.50 -0.98
N LYS A 259 -23.44 -3.72 -1.96
CA LYS A 259 -23.91 -4.22 -3.25
C LYS A 259 -22.71 -4.66 -4.12
N ASN A 260 -22.97 -5.40 -5.19
CA ASN A 260 -21.96 -5.74 -6.19
C ASN A 260 -21.66 -4.58 -7.18
N GLU A 261 -21.66 -3.36 -6.69
CA GLU A 261 -21.23 -2.19 -7.46
C GLU A 261 -20.63 -1.17 -6.50
N ARG A 262 -19.43 -0.71 -6.83
CA ARG A 262 -18.71 0.33 -6.11
C ARG A 262 -18.87 1.68 -6.82
N LEU A 263 -19.53 2.60 -6.15
CA LEU A 263 -19.83 3.96 -6.62
C LEU A 263 -18.70 4.97 -6.36
N TYR A 264 -17.88 4.74 -5.34
CA TYR A 264 -16.75 5.61 -4.99
C TYR A 264 -15.61 4.84 -4.31
N LYS A 265 -14.45 5.50 -4.10
CA LYS A 265 -13.27 4.86 -3.48
C LYS A 265 -13.53 4.40 -2.04
N HIS A 266 -13.21 3.14 -1.76
CA HIS A 266 -13.40 2.47 -0.45
C HIS A 266 -14.84 2.19 0.01
N GLN A 267 -15.87 2.50 -0.78
CA GLN A 267 -17.28 2.35 -0.36
C GLN A 267 -17.61 1.04 0.36
N ALA A 268 -17.23 -0.12 -0.19
CA ALA A 268 -17.59 -1.40 0.41
C ALA A 268 -16.85 -1.65 1.73
N ALA A 269 -15.56 -1.28 1.82
CA ALA A 269 -14.81 -1.29 3.07
C ALA A 269 -15.40 -0.32 4.12
N ASP A 270 -15.79 0.89 3.73
CA ASP A 270 -16.41 1.89 4.63
C ASP A 270 -17.76 1.39 5.17
N LEU A 271 -18.58 0.79 4.30
CA LEU A 271 -19.85 0.18 4.70
C LEU A 271 -19.64 -1.00 5.64
N LEU A 272 -18.63 -1.83 5.40
CA LEU A 272 -18.26 -2.94 6.29
C LEU A 272 -17.89 -2.42 7.67
N GLU A 273 -17.04 -1.40 7.74
CA GLU A 273 -16.61 -0.78 8.99
C GLU A 273 -17.79 -0.14 9.74
N LYS A 274 -18.60 0.67 9.05
CA LYS A 274 -19.77 1.34 9.63
C LYS A 274 -20.76 0.35 10.26
N ASN A 275 -20.89 -0.83 9.66
CA ASN A 275 -21.78 -1.88 10.14
C ASN A 275 -21.07 -2.86 11.11
N SER A 276 -19.85 -2.59 11.55
CA SER A 276 -19.14 -3.49 12.46
C SER A 276 -19.54 -3.29 13.92
N ALA A 277 -19.70 -4.39 14.65
CA ALA A 277 -19.96 -4.41 16.09
C ALA A 277 -18.75 -4.96 16.86
N GLN A 278 -18.96 -5.57 18.03
CA GLN A 278 -17.88 -6.22 18.78
C GLN A 278 -17.44 -7.54 18.11
N PRO A 279 -16.14 -7.74 17.85
CA PRO A 279 -15.65 -8.93 17.14
C PRO A 279 -15.83 -10.22 17.96
N TYR A 280 -15.80 -11.36 17.28
CA TYR A 280 -15.53 -12.64 17.91
C TYR A 280 -14.02 -12.84 18.06
N LEU A 281 -13.57 -13.37 19.19
CA LEU A 281 -12.13 -13.50 19.53
C LEU A 281 -11.56 -14.91 19.33
N ASN A 282 -12.40 -15.85 18.86
CA ASN A 282 -12.08 -17.26 18.66
C ASN A 282 -11.36 -17.53 17.33
N LEU A 283 -11.49 -16.65 16.32
CA LEU A 283 -10.74 -16.79 15.07
C LEU A 283 -9.30 -16.30 15.28
N LYS A 284 -8.32 -17.20 15.12
CA LYS A 284 -6.89 -16.85 15.18
C LYS A 284 -6.30 -16.74 13.77
N PRO A 285 -5.48 -15.70 13.50
CA PRO A 285 -4.74 -15.56 12.24
C PRO A 285 -3.93 -16.80 11.84
N LYS A 286 -4.23 -17.35 10.65
CA LYS A 286 -3.43 -18.42 10.03
C LYS A 286 -2.36 -17.79 9.13
N ILE A 287 -1.10 -17.99 9.49
CA ILE A 287 0.04 -17.39 8.81
C ILE A 287 0.94 -18.50 8.27
N ASN A 288 1.06 -18.57 6.95
CA ASN A 288 1.90 -19.51 6.23
C ASN A 288 3.32 -18.94 6.08
N LYS A 289 4.35 -19.80 6.13
CA LYS A 289 5.72 -19.41 5.82
C LYS A 289 6.00 -19.76 4.37
N ILE A 290 6.43 -18.78 3.58
CA ILE A 290 6.85 -18.94 2.19
C ILE A 290 8.35 -18.77 2.13
N THR A 291 9.06 -19.81 1.69
CA THR A 291 10.51 -19.75 1.41
C THR A 291 10.73 -19.29 -0.02
N ASN A 292 11.43 -18.18 -0.19
CA ASN A 292 11.66 -17.62 -1.49
C ASN A 292 12.95 -18.22 -2.09
N ASN A 293 12.82 -19.20 -2.99
CA ASN A 293 13.98 -19.79 -3.69
C ASN A 293 14.48 -18.92 -4.86
N SER A 294 13.74 -17.86 -5.19
CA SER A 294 14.04 -16.97 -6.29
C SER A 294 15.07 -15.92 -5.87
N ARG A 295 16.29 -16.00 -6.41
CA ARG A 295 17.37 -14.97 -6.32
C ARG A 295 17.01 -13.62 -6.98
N VAL A 296 15.72 -13.36 -7.26
CA VAL A 296 15.29 -12.40 -8.29
C VAL A 296 15.11 -10.97 -7.76
N SER A 297 15.12 -10.71 -6.46
CA SER A 297 15.18 -9.31 -6.01
C SER A 297 15.75 -9.15 -4.61
N SER A 298 16.67 -8.20 -4.48
CA SER A 298 17.29 -7.77 -3.22
C SER A 298 16.31 -7.07 -2.26
N VAL A 299 15.01 -7.01 -2.61
CA VAL A 299 13.91 -6.38 -1.86
C VAL A 299 13.09 -7.40 -1.08
N THR A 300 13.35 -8.70 -1.22
CA THR A 300 12.52 -9.72 -0.58
C THR A 300 13.33 -10.49 0.43
N SER A 301 12.78 -10.70 1.62
CA SER A 301 13.44 -11.52 2.65
C SER A 301 13.46 -13.00 2.23
N ASP A 302 14.48 -13.75 2.66
CA ASP A 302 14.58 -15.21 2.44
C ASP A 302 13.34 -15.94 2.98
N VAL A 303 12.74 -15.38 4.03
CA VAL A 303 11.50 -15.83 4.62
C VAL A 303 10.45 -14.73 4.47
N ILE A 304 9.34 -15.06 3.81
CA ILE A 304 8.16 -14.21 3.75
C ILE A 304 7.04 -14.94 4.50
N TYR A 305 6.20 -14.19 5.21
CA TYR A 305 4.97 -14.74 5.77
C TYR A 305 3.74 -14.26 5.02
N GLU A 306 2.81 -15.17 4.80
CA GLU A 306 1.54 -14.88 4.15
C GLU A 306 0.38 -15.08 5.15
N LEU A 307 -0.45 -14.05 5.33
CA LEU A 307 -1.68 -14.16 6.10
C LEU A 307 -2.78 -14.77 5.22
N SER A 308 -3.22 -16.00 5.54
CA SER A 308 -4.24 -16.69 4.75
C SER A 308 -5.59 -16.00 4.90
N THR A 309 -6.04 -15.37 3.82
CA THR A 309 -7.37 -14.78 3.73
C THR A 309 -8.41 -15.83 3.37
N THR A 310 -8.03 -16.91 2.67
CA THR A 310 -8.93 -18.06 2.47
C THR A 310 -9.34 -18.72 3.79
N HIS A 311 -8.46 -18.77 4.80
CA HIS A 311 -8.84 -19.22 6.14
C HIS A 311 -9.91 -18.34 6.79
N LEU A 312 -9.81 -17.00 6.63
CA LEU A 312 -10.82 -16.06 7.07
C LEU A 312 -12.17 -16.34 6.38
N PHE A 313 -12.19 -16.51 5.05
CA PHE A 313 -13.44 -16.78 4.32
C PHE A 313 -14.08 -18.12 4.69
N LYS A 314 -13.29 -19.18 4.90
CA LYS A 314 -13.80 -20.45 5.45
C LYS A 314 -14.51 -20.24 6.78
N TYR A 315 -13.94 -19.43 7.67
CA TYR A 315 -14.56 -19.09 8.95
C TYR A 315 -15.86 -18.31 8.75
N LEU A 316 -15.87 -17.28 7.89
CA LEU A 316 -17.05 -16.47 7.62
C LEU A 316 -18.21 -17.33 7.09
N ILE A 317 -17.95 -18.16 6.07
CA ILE A 317 -18.95 -19.08 5.47
C ILE A 317 -19.55 -20.01 6.51
N LYS A 318 -18.72 -20.67 7.34
CA LYS A 318 -19.20 -21.58 8.39
C LYS A 318 -20.07 -20.87 9.44
N ASN A 319 -19.91 -19.56 9.61
CA ASN A 319 -20.55 -18.79 10.67
C ASN A 319 -21.58 -17.78 10.15
N LEU A 320 -22.02 -17.85 8.89
CA LEU A 320 -23.00 -16.90 8.32
C LEU A 320 -24.34 -16.85 9.06
N HIS A 321 -24.69 -17.91 9.80
CA HIS A 321 -25.87 -17.96 10.67
C HIS A 321 -25.74 -17.08 11.92
N ARG A 322 -24.53 -16.61 12.25
CA ARG A 322 -24.27 -15.74 13.40
C ARG A 322 -24.46 -14.26 13.04
N ASN A 323 -24.40 -13.40 14.06
CA ASN A 323 -24.50 -11.96 13.86
C ASN A 323 -23.41 -11.44 12.90
N LYS A 324 -23.83 -10.92 11.75
CA LYS A 324 -22.97 -10.44 10.66
C LYS A 324 -22.17 -9.19 11.01
N HIS A 325 -22.72 -8.29 11.84
CA HIS A 325 -22.00 -7.10 12.31
C HIS A 325 -20.76 -7.50 13.13
N ARG A 326 -20.88 -8.56 13.93
CA ARG A 326 -19.73 -9.13 14.67
C ARG A 326 -18.74 -9.83 13.75
N LEU A 327 -19.22 -10.51 12.69
CA LEU A 327 -18.34 -11.14 11.69
C LEU A 327 -17.53 -10.10 10.90
N ALA A 328 -18.16 -8.97 10.54
CA ALA A 328 -17.49 -7.85 9.89
C ALA A 328 -16.31 -7.33 10.72
N ALA A 329 -16.55 -7.10 12.02
CA ALA A 329 -15.49 -6.69 12.95
C ALA A 329 -14.41 -7.76 13.11
N THR A 330 -14.82 -9.03 13.14
CA THR A 330 -13.89 -10.18 13.25
C THR A 330 -12.95 -10.24 12.06
N ALA A 331 -13.42 -9.97 10.85
CA ALA A 331 -12.60 -9.97 9.64
C ALA A 331 -11.55 -8.85 9.64
N GLN A 332 -11.93 -7.64 10.05
CA GLN A 332 -11.00 -6.50 10.16
C GLN A 332 -9.96 -6.76 11.26
N LEU A 333 -10.39 -7.25 12.43
CA LEU A 333 -9.48 -7.60 13.52
C LEU A 333 -8.53 -8.74 13.14
N TYR A 334 -9.00 -9.75 12.38
CA TYR A 334 -8.18 -10.84 11.87
C TYR A 334 -7.01 -10.34 11.04
N ILE A 335 -7.26 -9.39 10.13
CA ILE A 335 -6.23 -8.76 9.30
C ILE A 335 -5.21 -8.03 10.19
N ALA A 336 -5.68 -7.17 11.09
CA ALA A 336 -4.82 -6.39 11.97
C ALA A 336 -3.91 -7.29 12.84
N GLN A 337 -4.51 -8.29 13.50
CA GLN A 337 -3.78 -9.26 14.33
C GLN A 337 -2.80 -10.11 13.52
N GLY A 338 -3.20 -10.54 12.32
CA GLY A 338 -2.36 -11.37 11.47
C GLY A 338 -1.11 -10.63 11.00
N LEU A 339 -1.28 -9.39 10.54
CA LEU A 339 -0.16 -8.57 10.09
C LEU A 339 0.79 -8.20 11.23
N TYR A 340 0.26 -7.86 12.41
CA TYR A 340 1.08 -7.63 13.59
C TYR A 340 1.88 -8.87 14.00
N ARG A 341 1.26 -10.05 13.97
CA ARG A 341 1.96 -11.32 14.27
C ARG A 341 3.09 -11.62 13.29
N ILE A 342 2.96 -11.26 12.02
CA ILE A 342 4.06 -11.38 11.05
C ILE A 342 5.25 -10.49 11.47
N ILE A 343 4.99 -9.25 11.87
CA ILE A 343 6.03 -8.35 12.36
C ILE A 343 6.73 -8.95 13.59
N LYS A 344 5.97 -9.48 14.56
CA LYS A 344 6.55 -10.13 15.75
C LYS A 344 7.39 -11.37 15.43
N ARG A 345 7.10 -12.08 14.33
CA ARG A 345 7.93 -13.21 13.86
C ARG A 345 9.26 -12.78 13.24
N HIS A 346 9.33 -11.57 12.66
CA HIS A 346 10.57 -11.02 12.08
C HIS A 346 11.37 -10.15 13.05
N SER A 347 10.70 -9.52 14.01
CA SER A 347 11.33 -8.59 14.93
C SER A 347 12.08 -9.33 16.03
N LEU A 348 13.39 -9.09 16.10
CA LEU A 348 14.22 -9.42 17.27
C LEU A 348 14.07 -8.39 18.39
N GLN A 349 13.49 -7.21 18.09
CA GLN A 349 13.24 -6.17 19.08
C GLN A 349 11.99 -6.54 19.90
N LYS A 350 12.08 -6.31 21.22
CA LYS A 350 10.95 -6.49 22.14
C LYS A 350 9.76 -5.61 21.72
N GLU A 351 10.05 -4.37 21.32
CA GLU A 351 9.11 -3.34 20.87
C GLU A 351 9.55 -2.76 19.52
N PRO A 352 9.12 -3.34 18.39
CA PRO A 352 9.44 -2.83 17.07
C PRO A 352 8.73 -1.50 16.81
N SER A 353 9.42 -0.54 16.17
CA SER A 353 8.76 0.67 15.67
C SER A 353 7.91 0.34 14.45
N ILE A 354 6.58 0.39 14.60
CA ILE A 354 5.63 0.08 13.53
C ILE A 354 5.03 1.35 12.94
N ILE A 355 5.02 1.46 11.62
CA ILE A 355 4.39 2.54 10.87
C ILE A 355 3.23 1.95 10.08
N LEU A 356 2.02 2.45 10.33
CA LEU A 356 0.79 2.01 9.65
C LEU A 356 0.35 3.06 8.62
N SER A 357 0.25 2.72 7.35
CA SER A 357 -0.10 3.65 6.27
C SER A 357 -0.89 2.99 5.14
N GLY A 358 -1.27 3.75 4.11
CA GLY A 358 -2.11 3.33 2.98
C GLY A 358 -3.59 3.71 3.16
N GLY A 359 -4.38 3.71 2.08
CA GLY A 359 -5.74 4.23 2.08
C GLY A 359 -6.75 3.50 2.97
N ILE A 360 -6.48 2.24 3.32
CA ILE A 360 -7.34 1.41 4.19
C ILE A 360 -6.90 1.50 5.66
N SER A 361 -5.73 2.07 5.93
CA SER A 361 -5.19 2.12 7.28
C SER A 361 -5.91 3.07 8.25
N ASP A 362 -6.81 3.92 7.73
CA ASP A 362 -7.69 4.75 8.54
C ASP A 362 -8.91 3.99 9.08
N ASN A 363 -9.10 2.73 8.66
CA ASN A 363 -10.10 1.86 9.24
C ASN A 363 -9.92 1.76 10.76
N LYS A 364 -10.97 2.12 11.50
CA LYS A 364 -10.92 2.30 12.95
C LYS A 364 -10.57 1.00 13.68
N ILE A 365 -11.17 -0.13 13.31
CA ILE A 365 -10.89 -1.42 13.97
C ILE A 365 -9.42 -1.82 13.80
N ILE A 366 -8.89 -1.67 12.58
CA ILE A 366 -7.49 -1.98 12.30
C ILE A 366 -6.56 -1.00 13.01
N SER A 367 -6.83 0.30 12.91
CA SER A 367 -5.97 1.33 13.49
C SER A 367 -6.00 1.35 15.02
N ASP A 368 -7.16 1.13 15.64
CA ASP A 368 -7.30 0.98 17.10
C ASP A 368 -6.53 -0.24 17.60
N TYR A 369 -6.55 -1.36 16.85
CA TYR A 369 -5.75 -2.52 17.20
C TYR A 369 -4.25 -2.18 17.23
N PHE A 370 -3.71 -1.57 16.18
CA PHE A 370 -2.29 -1.19 16.16
C PHE A 370 -1.93 -0.14 17.23
N GLN A 371 -2.85 0.79 17.54
CA GLN A 371 -2.67 1.75 18.63
C GLN A 371 -2.63 1.06 20.00
N SER A 372 -3.51 0.08 20.22
CA SER A 372 -3.57 -0.68 21.49
C SER A 372 -2.32 -1.51 21.78
N GLN A 373 -1.45 -1.73 20.78
CA GLN A 373 -0.18 -2.43 20.98
C GLN A 373 0.94 -1.50 21.46
N GLU A 374 0.69 -0.19 21.63
CA GLU A 374 1.64 0.83 22.15
C GLU A 374 2.97 0.99 21.37
N ILE A 375 3.04 0.43 20.16
CA ILE A 375 4.23 0.37 19.30
C ILE A 375 4.09 1.19 18.01
N LEU A 376 2.97 1.90 17.84
CA LEU A 376 2.68 2.68 16.64
C LEU A 376 3.48 3.99 16.67
N ALA A 377 4.39 4.14 15.72
CA ALA A 377 5.29 5.27 15.63
C ALA A 377 4.65 6.53 14.98
N ASN A 378 3.46 6.40 14.40
CA ASN A 378 2.77 7.47 13.68
C ASN A 378 2.09 8.45 14.65
N LYS A 379 2.83 9.43 15.18
CA LYS A 379 2.22 10.60 15.84
C LYS A 379 1.56 11.49 14.77
N LYS A 380 0.38 12.07 15.04
CA LYS A 380 -0.44 12.89 14.11
C LYS A 380 0.45 13.76 13.20
N THR A 381 0.71 13.27 11.98
CA THR A 381 1.65 13.92 11.06
C THR A 381 1.02 15.14 10.38
N GLY A 382 -0.32 15.17 10.39
CA GLY A 382 -1.15 16.03 9.54
C GLY A 382 -1.00 15.71 8.05
N ILE A 383 -0.40 14.57 7.70
CA ILE A 383 -0.29 14.05 6.33
C ILE A 383 -1.21 12.84 6.23
N ALA A 384 -2.08 12.82 5.22
CA ALA A 384 -2.99 11.71 5.00
C ALA A 384 -2.20 10.38 4.83
N ARG A 385 -2.74 9.28 5.38
CA ARG A 385 -2.12 7.95 5.24
C ARG A 385 -2.26 7.39 3.83
N GLY A 386 -3.37 7.70 3.15
CA GLY A 386 -3.62 7.34 1.76
C GLY A 386 -2.85 8.17 0.73
N ASP A 387 -3.28 8.08 -0.53
CA ASP A 387 -2.58 8.65 -1.70
C ASP A 387 -2.38 10.17 -1.64
N ALA A 388 -3.24 10.86 -0.91
CA ALA A 388 -3.11 12.30 -0.66
C ALA A 388 -1.80 12.67 0.09
N GLY A 389 -1.14 11.72 0.75
CA GLY A 389 0.18 11.91 1.38
C GLY A 389 1.36 11.42 0.54
N LEU A 390 1.12 10.85 -0.64
CA LEU A 390 2.14 10.09 -1.37
C LEU A 390 3.30 10.97 -1.86
N SER A 391 3.04 12.19 -2.34
CA SER A 391 4.13 13.08 -2.81
C SER A 391 5.08 13.49 -1.67
N TYR A 392 4.55 13.71 -0.46
CA TYR A 392 5.36 13.94 0.74
C TYR A 392 6.20 12.70 1.06
N GLY A 393 5.56 11.53 1.04
CA GLY A 393 6.21 10.24 1.25
C GLY A 393 7.31 9.92 0.24
N GLN A 394 7.13 10.27 -1.03
CA GLN A 394 8.15 10.13 -2.08
C GLN A 394 9.42 10.93 -1.72
N ILE A 395 9.26 12.18 -1.28
CA ILE A 395 10.40 13.01 -0.85
C ILE A 395 11.07 12.40 0.37
N VAL A 396 10.31 12.07 1.41
CA VAL A 396 10.89 11.55 2.66
C VAL A 396 11.61 10.23 2.40
N CYS A 397 11.00 9.31 1.64
CA CYS A 397 11.61 8.07 1.18
C CYS A 397 12.92 8.35 0.46
N PHE A 398 12.93 9.22 -0.56
CA PHE A 398 14.14 9.57 -1.30
C PHE A 398 15.24 10.17 -0.42
N LEU A 399 14.90 11.05 0.53
CA LEU A 399 15.86 11.69 1.41
C LEU A 399 16.52 10.72 2.40
N GLN A 400 15.91 9.56 2.69
CA GLN A 400 16.54 8.47 3.44
C GLN A 400 17.53 7.64 2.59
N LYS A 401 17.87 8.10 1.37
CA LYS A 401 18.80 7.43 0.45
C LYS A 401 18.55 5.92 0.35
N PRO A 402 17.37 5.43 -0.04
CA PRO A 402 17.19 3.99 -0.19
C PRO A 402 18.10 3.46 -1.32
N ILE A 403 18.37 2.15 -1.35
CA ILE A 403 19.22 1.53 -2.39
C ILE A 403 18.65 1.83 -3.80
N SER A 404 19.51 2.28 -4.70
CA SER A 404 19.23 2.73 -6.06
C SER A 404 18.47 1.67 -6.88
N LYS A 405 18.87 0.40 -6.79
CA LYS A 405 18.25 -0.70 -7.57
C LYS A 405 16.90 -1.21 -7.06
N LEU A 406 16.50 -0.84 -5.83
CA LEU A 406 15.33 -1.41 -5.15
C LEU A 406 14.13 -0.47 -5.09
N VAL A 407 14.41 0.82 -5.22
CA VAL A 407 13.39 1.87 -5.24
C VAL A 407 13.34 2.55 -6.61
N PHE A 408 14.44 2.54 -7.37
CA PHE A 408 14.61 3.36 -8.56
C PHE A 408 14.90 2.50 -9.80
N CYS A 409 13.86 2.17 -10.56
CA CYS A 409 14.08 1.73 -11.94
C CYS A 409 14.56 2.95 -12.75
N LYS A 410 15.77 2.86 -13.30
CA LYS A 410 16.35 3.88 -14.20
C LYS A 410 15.46 4.10 -15.42
#